data_AF-A0A2N1MAZ6-F1
#
_entry.id   AF-A0A2N1MAZ6-F1
#
_cell.length_a   1.000
_cell.length_b   1.000
_cell.length_c   1.000
_cell.angle_alpha   90.00
_cell.angle_beta   90.00
_cell.angle_gamma   90.00
#
_symmetry.space_group_name_H-M   'P 1'
#
loop_
_entity.id
_entity.type
_entity.pdbx_description
1 polymer ?
#
loop_
_entity_poly.entity_id
_entity_poly.type
_entity_poly.pdbx_seq_one_letter_code
_entity_poly.pdbx_strand_id
1 'polypeptide(L)'
;MQQYTSFNNEEIERILQLRNKLVLKDSINKKLGVIFQSDYSEIFSKIVEETVTEKDNETTEEARFLFFIRHTLLDFVAMFKYLTPKVLDRDMKERSYIVECLSPILRAFRNAFPEVKYEWIEKDVESIKEVNKIFMGNINRRKTDVLVLRLSDMNELLKIEVSGPPYKSTKRHTVGDAKKLLMMAVCSLCRMLSDNLDCPIEDAKKVRTYSIQSVGDRITLFAISLVEKKKYLAVELASCVIPFSFEAITCYARIFNFFAVIRNEFVEQEKVQRKIRSFIPSADDNTEDLREWLHLPDDDLTPVMDDDMDELFL
;
A
#
# COMPACT_ATOMS: atom_id res chain seq x y z
N MET A 1 -20.73 -16.07 30.22
CA MET A 1 -20.03 -17.20 29.58
C MET A 1 -19.43 -16.65 28.29
N GLN A 2 -18.18 -16.19 28.34
CA GLN A 2 -17.49 -15.60 27.18
C GLN A 2 -17.09 -16.73 26.22
N GLN A 3 -17.72 -16.80 25.05
CA GLN A 3 -17.18 -17.56 23.93
C GLN A 3 -16.02 -16.75 23.34
N TYR A 4 -14.81 -17.04 23.80
CA TYR A 4 -13.63 -16.78 22.97
C TYR A 4 -13.75 -17.71 21.76
N THR A 5 -14.19 -17.14 20.65
CA THR A 5 -14.09 -17.80 19.35
C THR A 5 -12.60 -17.93 19.04
N SER A 6 -12.13 -19.16 18.91
CA SER A 6 -10.79 -19.44 18.42
C SER A 6 -10.68 -18.83 17.03
N PHE A 7 -10.00 -17.68 16.92
CA PHE A 7 -9.56 -17.17 15.63
C PHE A 7 -8.79 -18.28 14.92
N ASN A 8 -8.98 -18.41 13.61
CA ASN A 8 -8.27 -19.42 12.81
C ASN A 8 -6.76 -19.08 12.76
N ASN A 9 -6.02 -19.54 13.76
CA ASN A 9 -4.61 -19.19 14.01
C ASN A 9 -3.70 -19.50 12.81
N GLU A 10 -4.00 -20.52 12.00
CA GLU A 10 -3.19 -20.87 10.83
C GLU A 10 -3.21 -19.81 9.72
N GLU A 11 -4.35 -19.15 9.51
CA GLU A 11 -4.49 -18.11 8.49
C GLU A 11 -3.80 -16.82 8.94
N ILE A 12 -3.92 -16.50 10.24
CA ILE A 12 -3.20 -15.38 10.86
C ILE A 12 -1.68 -15.63 10.81
N GLU A 13 -1.20 -16.82 11.17
CA GLU A 13 0.22 -17.16 11.10
C GLU A 13 0.77 -17.08 9.67
N ARG A 14 0.03 -17.58 8.67
CA ARG A 14 0.42 -17.43 7.25
C ARG A 14 0.51 -15.96 6.84
N ILE A 15 -0.41 -15.12 7.31
CA ILE A 15 -0.41 -13.69 6.95
C ILE A 15 0.69 -12.93 7.71
N LEU A 16 0.99 -13.29 8.97
CA LEU A 16 2.11 -12.73 9.74
C LEU A 16 3.47 -13.07 9.11
N GLN A 17 3.61 -14.26 8.51
CA GLN A 17 4.80 -14.64 7.73
C GLN A 17 5.03 -13.76 6.48
N LEU A 18 4.05 -12.96 6.06
CA LEU A 18 4.20 -12.03 4.93
C LEU A 18 4.89 -10.70 5.32
N ARG A 19 4.99 -10.39 6.63
CA ARG A 19 5.53 -9.13 7.10
C ARG A 19 7.00 -8.96 6.72
N ASN A 20 7.32 -7.86 6.04
CA ASN A 20 8.68 -7.48 5.63
C ASN A 20 9.42 -8.55 4.80
N LYS A 21 8.68 -9.34 4.02
CA LYS A 21 9.27 -10.32 3.11
C LYS A 21 10.20 -9.63 2.11
N LEU A 22 11.43 -10.11 2.00
CA LEU A 22 12.33 -9.71 0.91
C LEU A 22 11.81 -10.38 -0.37
N VAL A 23 11.26 -9.58 -1.27
CA VAL A 23 10.72 -10.03 -2.56
C VAL A 23 11.49 -9.44 -3.74
N LEU A 24 12.38 -8.47 -3.49
CA LEU A 24 13.24 -7.90 -4.50
C LEU A 24 14.23 -8.96 -5.01
N LYS A 25 14.34 -9.10 -6.33
CA LYS A 25 15.24 -10.08 -6.97
C LYS A 25 16.70 -9.86 -6.55
N ASP A 26 17.44 -10.96 -6.37
CA ASP A 26 18.86 -10.91 -6.04
C ASP A 26 19.70 -10.16 -7.06
N SER A 27 19.35 -10.24 -8.34
CA SER A 27 20.00 -9.45 -9.42
C SER A 27 19.89 -7.95 -9.15
N ILE A 28 18.72 -7.47 -8.75
CA ILE A 28 18.47 -6.07 -8.40
C ILE A 28 19.20 -5.70 -7.11
N ASN A 29 19.16 -6.56 -6.07
CA ASN A 29 19.89 -6.31 -4.82
C ASN A 29 21.39 -6.13 -5.04
N LYS A 30 22.01 -6.94 -5.92
CA LYS A 30 23.43 -6.80 -6.28
C LYS A 30 23.72 -5.45 -6.93
N LYS A 31 22.87 -5.01 -7.86
CA LYS A 31 22.98 -3.70 -8.54
C LYS A 31 22.87 -2.54 -7.55
N LEU A 32 21.90 -2.60 -6.64
CA LEU A 32 21.74 -1.61 -5.57
C LEU A 32 22.97 -1.57 -4.65
N GLY A 33 23.57 -2.72 -4.34
CA GLY A 33 24.82 -2.80 -3.58
C GLY A 33 25.96 -2.02 -4.23
N VAL A 34 26.14 -2.15 -5.54
CA VAL A 34 27.16 -1.38 -6.29
C VAL A 34 26.85 0.12 -6.27
N ILE A 35 25.60 0.50 -6.50
CA ILE A 35 25.17 1.91 -6.50
C ILE A 35 25.43 2.54 -5.12
N PHE A 36 25.03 1.89 -4.02
CA PHE A 36 25.10 2.46 -2.68
C PHE A 36 26.51 2.50 -2.08
N GLN A 37 27.46 1.76 -2.66
CA GLN A 37 28.89 1.87 -2.31
C GLN A 37 29.58 3.05 -2.99
N SER A 38 28.90 3.74 -3.92
CA SER A 38 29.49 4.81 -4.71
C SER A 38 29.47 6.13 -3.95
N ASP A 39 30.56 6.89 -4.05
CA ASP A 39 30.63 8.25 -3.53
C ASP A 39 29.67 9.18 -4.29
N TYR A 40 29.30 10.30 -3.65
CA TYR A 40 28.40 11.28 -4.24
C TYR A 40 28.85 11.81 -5.62
N SER A 41 30.16 11.95 -5.85
CA SER A 41 30.71 12.40 -7.14
C SER A 41 30.47 11.43 -8.29
N GLU A 42 30.30 10.14 -7.99
CA GLU A 42 30.18 9.06 -8.97
C GLU A 42 28.77 8.46 -9.02
N ILE A 43 27.96 8.68 -7.97
CA ILE A 43 26.69 7.99 -7.78
C ILE A 43 25.72 8.19 -8.94
N PHE A 44 25.71 9.37 -9.56
CA PHE A 44 24.87 9.64 -10.73
C PHE A 44 25.20 8.68 -11.88
N SER A 45 26.48 8.57 -12.24
CA SER A 45 26.95 7.68 -13.32
C SER A 45 26.69 6.23 -12.98
N LYS A 46 26.89 5.83 -11.72
CA LYS A 46 26.67 4.47 -11.23
C LYS A 46 25.21 4.06 -11.25
N ILE A 47 24.29 4.97 -10.89
CA ILE A 47 22.85 4.73 -11.05
C ILE A 47 22.55 4.45 -12.52
N VAL A 48 23.03 5.28 -13.45
CA VAL A 48 22.77 5.10 -14.88
C VAL A 48 23.28 3.75 -15.36
N GLU A 49 24.56 3.46 -15.14
CA GLU A 49 25.27 2.23 -15.55
C GLU A 49 24.54 0.97 -15.08
N GLU A 50 24.23 0.89 -13.78
CA GLU A 50 23.66 -0.33 -13.20
C GLU A 50 22.19 -0.56 -13.56
N THR A 51 21.49 0.48 -14.01
CA THR A 51 20.07 0.40 -14.38
C THR A 51 19.82 0.41 -15.89
N VAL A 52 20.88 0.38 -16.72
CA VAL A 52 20.71 0.22 -18.18
C VAL A 52 20.09 -1.14 -18.46
N THR A 53 19.03 -1.12 -19.26
CA THR A 53 18.42 -2.30 -19.85
C THR A 53 18.77 -2.33 -21.33
N GLU A 54 19.06 -3.50 -21.88
CA GLU A 54 19.25 -3.67 -23.32
C GLU A 54 17.97 -3.24 -24.07
N LYS A 55 18.13 -2.62 -25.24
CA LYS A 55 17.04 -1.97 -26.01
C LYS A 55 15.87 -2.89 -26.38
N ASP A 56 16.07 -4.21 -26.32
CA ASP A 56 15.06 -5.21 -26.69
C ASP A 56 14.27 -5.78 -25.48
N ASN A 57 14.58 -5.35 -24.24
CA ASN A 57 14.00 -5.88 -23.00
C ASN A 57 13.09 -4.91 -22.23
N GLU A 58 12.65 -3.80 -22.85
CA GLU A 58 11.86 -2.72 -22.21
C GLU A 58 10.52 -3.18 -21.60
N THR A 59 10.04 -4.38 -21.97
CA THR A 59 8.76 -4.91 -21.48
C THR A 59 8.87 -5.86 -20.29
N THR A 60 10.07 -6.31 -19.92
CA THR A 60 10.23 -7.25 -18.80
C THR A 60 9.93 -6.58 -17.46
N GLU A 61 9.38 -7.34 -16.50
CA GLU A 61 9.10 -6.87 -15.14
C GLU A 61 10.36 -6.29 -14.47
N GLU A 62 11.51 -6.92 -14.70
CA GLU A 62 12.80 -6.48 -14.16
C GLU A 62 13.30 -5.19 -14.80
N ALA A 63 13.17 -5.05 -16.12
CA ALA A 63 13.55 -3.81 -16.81
C ALA A 63 12.69 -2.63 -16.34
N ARG A 64 11.37 -2.82 -16.20
CA ARG A 64 10.46 -1.82 -15.63
C ARG A 64 10.87 -1.45 -14.20
N PHE A 65 11.24 -2.43 -13.38
CA PHE A 65 11.69 -2.16 -12.02
C PHE A 65 13.04 -1.41 -11.98
N LEU A 66 13.98 -1.72 -12.87
CA LEU A 66 15.24 -0.96 -13.01
C LEU A 66 14.98 0.49 -13.47
N PHE A 67 14.01 0.71 -14.35
CA PHE A 67 13.54 2.04 -14.72
C PHE A 67 13.01 2.80 -13.49
N PHE A 68 12.17 2.16 -12.67
CA PHE A 68 11.68 2.74 -11.41
C PHE A 68 12.84 3.12 -10.47
N ILE A 69 13.81 2.23 -10.27
CA ILE A 69 14.99 2.47 -9.43
C ILE A 69 15.77 3.68 -9.93
N ARG A 70 16.09 3.70 -11.23
CA ARG A 70 16.85 4.79 -11.86
C ARG A 70 16.21 6.13 -11.58
N HIS A 71 14.95 6.29 -11.95
CA HIS A 71 14.29 7.59 -11.86
C HIS A 71 14.08 8.05 -10.43
N THR A 72 13.84 7.11 -9.51
CA THR A 72 13.73 7.41 -8.08
C THR A 72 15.05 7.90 -7.50
N LEU A 73 16.16 7.19 -7.76
CA LEU A 73 17.48 7.56 -7.20
C LEU A 73 18.05 8.82 -7.84
N LEU A 74 17.86 9.02 -9.15
CA LEU A 74 18.32 10.24 -9.82
C LEU A 74 17.62 11.49 -9.28
N ASP A 75 16.32 11.40 -9.04
CA ASP A 75 15.55 12.49 -8.42
C ASP A 75 16.07 12.78 -7.01
N PHE A 76 16.21 11.75 -6.17
CA PHE A 76 16.77 11.87 -4.82
C PHE A 76 18.17 12.51 -4.80
N VAL A 77 19.09 12.03 -5.64
CA VAL A 77 20.46 12.57 -5.73
C VAL A 77 20.44 14.03 -6.20
N ALA A 78 19.57 14.39 -7.13
CA ALA A 78 19.46 15.75 -7.63
C ALA A 78 19.10 16.76 -6.53
N MET A 79 18.32 16.35 -5.52
CA MET A 79 17.96 17.20 -4.38
C MET A 79 19.18 17.70 -3.60
N PHE A 80 20.31 16.97 -3.61
CA PHE A 80 21.50 17.30 -2.83
C PHE A 80 22.63 18.00 -3.62
N LYS A 81 22.42 18.29 -4.92
CA LYS A 81 23.47 18.79 -5.82
C LYS A 81 24.15 20.04 -5.30
N TYR A 82 23.36 20.97 -4.77
CA TYR A 82 23.82 22.26 -4.27
C TYR A 82 23.67 22.43 -2.75
N LEU A 83 23.31 21.36 -2.04
CA LEU A 83 23.17 21.37 -0.59
C LEU A 83 24.49 21.01 0.10
N THR A 84 24.85 21.81 1.10
CA THR A 84 25.96 21.57 2.02
C THR A 84 25.52 22.02 3.43
N PRO A 85 25.29 21.09 4.39
CA PRO A 85 25.42 19.63 4.28
C PRO A 85 24.36 18.98 3.37
N LYS A 86 24.57 17.72 2.97
CA LYS A 86 23.64 16.96 2.11
C LYS A 86 22.45 16.40 2.89
N VAL A 87 21.66 17.31 3.45
CA VAL A 87 20.52 17.03 4.31
C VAL A 87 19.36 17.94 3.87
N LEU A 88 18.17 17.34 3.78
CA LEU A 88 16.90 18.02 3.53
C LEU A 88 16.30 18.47 4.84
N ASP A 89 15.63 19.63 4.82
CA ASP A 89 14.86 20.09 5.95
C ASP A 89 13.69 19.13 6.21
N ARG A 90 13.50 18.74 7.46
CA ARG A 90 12.38 17.89 7.89
C ARG A 90 11.19 18.71 8.40
N ASP A 91 11.39 19.98 8.75
CA ASP A 91 10.33 20.87 9.25
C ASP A 91 9.48 21.41 8.09
N MET A 92 8.80 20.50 7.41
CA MET A 92 7.92 20.81 6.29
C MET A 92 6.47 20.43 6.60
N LYS A 93 5.54 21.10 5.91
CA LYS A 93 4.12 20.76 6.00
C LYS A 93 3.83 19.45 5.28
N GLU A 94 2.76 18.78 5.69
CA GLU A 94 2.28 17.51 5.11
C GLU A 94 2.20 17.53 3.58
N ARG A 95 1.56 18.54 2.98
CA ARG A 95 1.49 18.67 1.51
C ARG A 95 2.85 18.87 0.84
N SER A 96 3.78 19.57 1.50
CA SER A 96 5.15 19.70 1.01
C SER A 96 5.86 18.35 1.05
N TYR A 97 5.66 17.56 2.11
CA TYR A 97 6.21 16.21 2.20
C TYR A 97 5.65 15.27 1.13
N ILE A 98 4.35 15.33 0.85
CA ILE A 98 3.74 14.59 -0.26
C ILE A 98 4.40 14.97 -1.58
N VAL A 99 4.54 16.26 -1.88
CA VAL A 99 5.06 16.73 -3.17
C VAL A 99 6.56 16.47 -3.32
N GLU A 100 7.36 16.83 -2.34
CA GLU A 100 8.83 16.83 -2.42
C GLU A 100 9.44 15.45 -2.16
N CYS A 101 8.81 14.60 -1.34
CA CYS A 101 9.40 13.34 -0.91
C CYS A 101 8.67 12.11 -1.45
N LEU A 102 7.34 12.05 -1.32
CA LEU A 102 6.58 10.86 -1.72
C LEU A 102 6.25 10.82 -3.22
N SER A 103 5.86 11.96 -3.78
CA SER A 103 5.37 12.04 -5.17
C SER A 103 6.41 11.59 -6.20
N PRO A 104 7.72 11.89 -6.07
CA PRO A 104 8.70 11.45 -7.07
C PRO A 104 8.83 9.93 -7.11
N ILE A 105 8.83 9.27 -5.95
CA ILE A 105 8.89 7.80 -5.82
C ILE A 105 7.64 7.17 -6.45
N LEU A 106 6.45 7.63 -6.03
CA LEU A 106 5.17 7.13 -6.51
C LEU A 106 5.00 7.35 -8.03
N ARG A 107 5.44 8.49 -8.55
CA ARG A 107 5.42 8.81 -9.98
C ARG A 107 6.37 7.92 -10.77
N ALA A 108 7.59 7.69 -10.29
CA ALA A 108 8.53 6.78 -10.94
C ALA A 108 7.97 5.35 -11.00
N PHE A 109 7.33 4.89 -9.92
CA PHE A 109 6.69 3.56 -9.89
C PHE A 109 5.52 3.47 -10.88
N ARG A 110 4.62 4.47 -10.89
CA ARG A 110 3.53 4.56 -11.87
C ARG A 110 4.04 4.52 -13.32
N ASN A 111 5.14 5.22 -13.61
CA ASN A 111 5.68 5.27 -14.96
C ASN A 111 6.29 3.93 -15.38
N ALA A 112 6.84 3.16 -14.44
CA ALA A 112 7.30 1.79 -14.68
C ALA A 112 6.15 0.79 -14.89
N PHE A 113 5.03 1.01 -14.20
CA PHE A 113 3.85 0.13 -14.19
C PHE A 113 2.59 0.94 -14.55
N PRO A 114 2.37 1.22 -15.85
CA PRO A 114 1.36 2.18 -16.30
C PRO A 114 -0.07 1.64 -16.22
N GLU A 115 -0.30 0.44 -15.68
CA GLU A 115 -1.62 -0.17 -15.53
C GLU A 115 -2.50 0.49 -14.45
N VAL A 116 -1.95 1.50 -13.75
CA VAL A 116 -2.60 2.22 -12.65
C VAL A 116 -2.63 3.73 -12.87
N LYS A 117 -3.68 4.38 -12.36
CA LYS A 117 -3.87 5.83 -12.33
C LYS A 117 -3.70 6.32 -10.90
N TYR A 118 -3.01 7.44 -10.75
CA TYR A 118 -2.83 8.13 -9.47
C TYR A 118 -3.67 9.40 -9.50
N GLU A 119 -4.52 9.56 -8.50
CA GLU A 119 -5.24 10.79 -8.23
C GLU A 119 -4.71 11.42 -6.95
N TRP A 120 -4.27 12.67 -7.06
CA TRP A 120 -3.51 13.34 -6.02
C TRP A 120 -4.35 14.35 -5.26
N ILE A 121 -4.11 14.40 -3.96
CA ILE A 121 -4.56 15.36 -2.97
C ILE A 121 -6.08 15.32 -2.77
N GLU A 122 -6.47 14.94 -1.54
CA GLU A 122 -7.84 15.04 -1.02
C GLU A 122 -8.92 14.47 -1.97
N LYS A 123 -8.72 13.24 -2.44
CA LYS A 123 -9.63 12.56 -3.37
C LYS A 123 -10.72 11.82 -2.63
N ASP A 124 -11.97 12.05 -3.05
CA ASP A 124 -13.12 11.33 -2.54
C ASP A 124 -13.01 9.84 -2.85
N VAL A 125 -13.35 9.01 -1.86
CA VAL A 125 -13.39 7.55 -1.98
C VAL A 125 -14.81 7.15 -2.39
N GLU A 126 -14.98 6.81 -3.66
CA GLU A 126 -16.29 6.52 -4.26
C GLU A 126 -16.86 5.20 -3.73
N SER A 127 -16.01 4.24 -3.34
CA SER A 127 -16.48 2.97 -2.77
C SER A 127 -17.36 3.17 -1.54
N ILE A 128 -17.14 4.19 -0.70
CA ILE A 128 -18.02 4.53 0.43
C ILE A 128 -19.43 4.85 -0.05
N LYS A 129 -19.54 5.69 -1.08
CA LYS A 129 -20.82 6.13 -1.64
C LYS A 129 -21.57 4.96 -2.27
N GLU A 130 -20.87 4.05 -2.91
CA GLU A 130 -21.46 2.86 -3.53
C GLU A 130 -21.92 1.85 -2.49
N VAL A 131 -21.11 1.52 -1.47
CA VAL A 131 -21.52 0.57 -0.43
C VAL A 131 -22.65 1.10 0.44
N ASN A 132 -22.70 2.40 0.70
CA ASN A 132 -23.85 2.99 1.40
C ASN A 132 -25.16 2.72 0.66
N LYS A 133 -25.15 2.72 -0.68
CA LYS A 133 -26.35 2.37 -1.47
C LYS A 133 -26.66 0.88 -1.40
N ILE A 134 -25.65 0.02 -1.51
CA ILE A 134 -25.81 -1.45 -1.56
C ILE A 134 -26.29 -2.01 -0.22
N PHE A 135 -25.71 -1.54 0.89
CA PHE A 135 -25.95 -2.04 2.23
C PHE A 135 -26.83 -1.11 3.08
N MET A 136 -27.43 -0.08 2.47
CA MET A 136 -28.24 0.94 3.16
C MET A 136 -27.49 1.61 4.33
N GLY A 137 -26.18 1.82 4.15
CA GLY A 137 -25.29 2.46 5.13
C GLY A 137 -25.38 3.98 5.13
N ASN A 138 -24.84 4.59 6.18
CA ASN A 138 -24.82 6.05 6.38
C ASN A 138 -23.40 6.59 6.67
N ILE A 139 -22.35 5.89 6.18
CA ILE A 139 -20.96 6.29 6.41
C ILE A 139 -20.70 7.64 5.72
N ASN A 140 -20.08 8.57 6.45
CA ASN A 140 -19.77 9.88 5.92
C ASN A 140 -18.73 9.80 4.80
N ARG A 141 -18.80 10.72 3.83
CA ARG A 141 -17.80 10.82 2.75
C ARG A 141 -16.42 11.03 3.36
N ARG A 142 -15.43 10.28 2.87
CA ARG A 142 -14.02 10.42 3.26
C ARG A 142 -13.18 10.68 2.02
N LYS A 143 -12.07 11.36 2.26
CA LYS A 143 -11.07 11.69 1.25
C LYS A 143 -9.73 11.06 1.62
N THR A 144 -8.89 10.78 0.65
CA THR A 144 -7.53 10.30 0.87
C THR A 144 -6.51 11.20 0.17
N ASP A 145 -5.29 11.27 0.68
CA ASP A 145 -4.25 12.12 0.07
C ASP A 145 -3.82 11.63 -1.30
N VAL A 146 -3.74 10.31 -1.50
CA VAL A 146 -3.52 9.73 -2.83
C VAL A 146 -4.41 8.52 -3.01
N LEU A 147 -5.12 8.49 -4.14
CA LEU A 147 -5.93 7.36 -4.55
C LEU A 147 -5.31 6.72 -5.79
N VAL A 148 -5.07 5.41 -5.72
CA VAL A 148 -4.55 4.62 -6.84
C VAL A 148 -5.67 3.74 -7.39
N LEU A 149 -5.96 3.92 -8.67
CA LEU A 149 -7.02 3.22 -9.40
C LEU A 149 -6.39 2.28 -10.43
N ARG A 150 -7.01 1.13 -10.67
CA ARG A 150 -6.67 0.30 -11.83
C ARG A 150 -7.26 0.92 -13.09
N LEU A 151 -6.48 1.06 -14.17
CA LEU A 151 -7.00 1.69 -15.38
C LEU A 151 -8.05 0.88 -16.12
N SER A 152 -8.00 -0.45 -16.04
CA SER A 152 -8.89 -1.32 -16.82
C SER A 152 -10.35 -1.26 -16.37
N ASP A 153 -10.60 -1.04 -15.07
CA ASP A 153 -11.93 -1.12 -14.47
C ASP A 153 -12.19 -0.01 -13.44
N MET A 154 -11.27 0.93 -13.26
CA MET A 154 -11.34 2.04 -12.31
C MET A 154 -11.48 1.61 -10.84
N ASN A 155 -11.15 0.35 -10.52
CA ASN A 155 -11.20 -0.13 -9.15
C ASN A 155 -10.17 0.56 -8.24
N GLU A 156 -10.58 0.94 -7.03
CA GLU A 156 -9.75 1.60 -6.03
C GLU A 156 -8.77 0.62 -5.35
N LEU A 157 -7.57 0.46 -5.92
CA LEU A 157 -6.57 -0.51 -5.47
C LEU A 157 -5.89 -0.14 -4.16
N LEU A 158 -5.49 1.11 -4.01
CA LEU A 158 -4.65 1.57 -2.91
C LEU A 158 -5.00 3.00 -2.50
N LYS A 159 -5.12 3.25 -1.20
CA LYS A 159 -5.31 4.57 -0.58
C LYS A 159 -4.06 4.95 0.20
N ILE A 160 -3.65 6.20 0.17
CA ILE A 160 -2.48 6.68 0.90
C ILE A 160 -2.90 7.87 1.74
N GLU A 161 -2.62 7.81 3.04
CA GLU A 161 -2.81 8.92 3.97
C GLU A 161 -1.47 9.30 4.62
N VAL A 162 -1.20 10.59 4.67
CA VAL A 162 -0.05 11.15 5.38
C VAL A 162 -0.53 11.77 6.67
N SER A 163 -0.18 11.15 7.80
CA SER A 163 -0.62 11.55 9.12
C SER A 163 0.20 12.70 9.69
N GLY A 164 0.00 13.89 9.13
CA GLY A 164 0.67 15.11 9.52
C GLY A 164 2.08 15.27 8.94
N PRO A 165 2.80 16.31 9.38
CA PRO A 165 4.16 16.58 8.88
C PRO A 165 5.15 15.48 9.29
N PRO A 166 6.23 15.29 8.50
CA PRO A 166 7.26 14.28 8.78
C PRO A 166 8.06 14.55 10.06
N TYR A 167 7.97 15.76 10.59
CA TYR A 167 8.50 16.18 11.88
C TYR A 167 7.36 16.71 12.75
N LYS A 168 7.28 16.26 14.02
CA LYS A 168 6.24 16.65 15.00
C LYS A 168 4.79 16.25 14.62
N SER A 169 4.59 15.05 14.09
CA SER A 169 3.25 14.45 14.02
C SER A 169 2.68 14.23 15.43
N THR A 170 1.36 14.28 15.58
CA THR A 170 0.69 14.07 16.88
C THR A 170 -0.04 12.73 16.91
N LYS A 171 0.02 12.03 18.05
CA LYS A 171 -0.68 10.74 18.25
C LYS A 171 -2.17 10.81 17.88
N ARG A 172 -2.85 11.89 18.26
CA ARG A 172 -4.28 12.08 17.99
C ARG A 172 -4.59 12.10 16.50
N HIS A 173 -3.80 12.83 15.71
CA HIS A 173 -3.96 12.87 14.26
C HIS A 173 -3.66 11.50 13.64
N THR A 174 -2.53 10.89 14.00
CA THR A 174 -2.14 9.56 13.50
C THR A 174 -3.18 8.48 13.73
N VAL A 175 -3.76 8.40 14.93
CA VAL A 175 -4.80 7.41 15.24
C VAL A 175 -6.09 7.69 14.48
N GLY A 176 -6.49 8.97 14.35
CA GLY A 176 -7.66 9.36 13.58
C GLY A 176 -7.55 8.96 12.11
N ASP A 177 -6.38 9.19 11.50
CA ASP A 177 -6.11 8.85 10.11
C ASP A 177 -6.00 7.33 9.89
N ALA A 178 -5.45 6.59 10.85
CA ALA A 178 -5.42 5.13 10.80
C ALA A 178 -6.85 4.55 10.78
N LYS A 179 -7.72 5.02 11.68
CA LYS A 179 -9.15 4.62 11.70
C LYS A 179 -9.84 4.94 10.38
N LYS A 180 -9.61 6.16 9.87
CA LYS A 180 -10.15 6.61 8.58
C LYS A 180 -9.69 5.69 7.44
N LEU A 181 -8.40 5.36 7.36
CA LEU A 181 -7.84 4.44 6.36
C LEU A 181 -8.46 3.04 6.45
N LEU A 182 -8.55 2.47 7.66
CA LEU A 182 -9.14 1.13 7.86
C LEU A 182 -10.60 1.10 7.44
N MET A 183 -11.38 2.13 7.79
CA MET A 183 -12.79 2.23 7.36
C MET A 183 -12.90 2.33 5.84
N MET A 184 -12.09 3.17 5.18
CA MET A 184 -12.06 3.27 3.72
C MET A 184 -11.69 1.92 3.08
N ALA A 185 -10.71 1.21 3.64
CA ALA A 185 -10.26 -0.09 3.13
C ALA A 185 -11.35 -1.17 3.22
N VAL A 186 -12.07 -1.24 4.35
CA VAL A 186 -13.20 -2.18 4.53
C VAL A 186 -14.34 -1.83 3.57
N CYS A 187 -14.70 -0.56 3.42
CA CYS A 187 -15.72 -0.13 2.46
C CYS A 187 -15.36 -0.54 1.03
N SER A 188 -14.11 -0.34 0.62
CA SER A 188 -13.65 -0.78 -0.69
C SER A 188 -13.66 -2.29 -0.87
N LEU A 189 -13.37 -3.06 0.20
CA LEU A 189 -13.42 -4.51 0.15
C LEU A 189 -14.87 -4.99 -0.05
N CYS A 190 -15.80 -4.45 0.74
CA CYS A 190 -17.23 -4.73 0.60
C CYS A 190 -17.74 -4.37 -0.80
N ARG A 191 -17.29 -3.23 -1.36
CA ARG A 191 -17.64 -2.82 -2.72
C ARG A 191 -17.13 -3.77 -3.80
N MET A 192 -15.91 -4.28 -3.62
CA MET A 192 -15.30 -5.18 -4.59
C MET A 192 -16.00 -6.56 -4.58
N LEU A 193 -16.39 -7.01 -3.40
CA LEU A 193 -17.10 -8.28 -3.21
C LEU A 193 -18.59 -8.20 -3.58
N SER A 194 -19.22 -7.01 -3.48
CA SER A 194 -20.65 -6.85 -3.81
C SER A 194 -21.00 -7.13 -5.27
N ASP A 195 -20.03 -7.03 -6.18
CA ASP A 195 -20.24 -7.35 -7.59
C ASP A 195 -20.24 -8.86 -7.86
N ASN A 196 -19.87 -9.68 -6.86
CA ASN A 196 -19.67 -11.12 -7.00
C ASN A 196 -20.15 -11.87 -5.74
N LEU A 197 -21.36 -11.56 -5.26
CA LEU A 197 -21.91 -12.14 -4.02
C LEU A 197 -22.09 -13.66 -4.06
N ASP A 198 -22.18 -14.24 -5.25
CA ASP A 198 -22.35 -15.69 -5.41
C ASP A 198 -21.03 -16.45 -5.38
N CYS A 199 -19.87 -15.79 -5.26
CA CYS A 199 -18.58 -16.47 -5.28
C CYS A 199 -18.32 -17.27 -3.98
N PRO A 200 -17.50 -18.35 -4.04
CA PRO A 200 -17.17 -19.13 -2.87
C PRO A 200 -16.50 -18.27 -1.79
N ILE A 201 -16.91 -18.43 -0.52
CA ILE A 201 -16.34 -17.71 0.62
C ILE A 201 -14.81 -17.83 0.67
N GLU A 202 -14.27 -19.02 0.40
CA GLU A 202 -12.83 -19.28 0.37
C GLU A 202 -12.07 -18.46 -0.68
N ASP A 203 -12.72 -18.06 -1.77
CA ASP A 203 -12.13 -17.14 -2.74
C ASP A 203 -12.35 -15.69 -2.35
N ALA A 204 -13.52 -15.34 -1.78
CA ALA A 204 -13.78 -14.01 -1.24
C ALA A 204 -12.78 -13.60 -0.14
N LYS A 205 -12.40 -14.52 0.75
CA LYS A 205 -11.40 -14.30 1.80
C LYS A 205 -10.00 -13.96 1.27
N LYS A 206 -9.69 -14.33 0.03
CA LYS A 206 -8.40 -14.01 -0.63
C LYS A 206 -8.37 -12.62 -1.24
N VAL A 207 -9.53 -11.97 -1.38
CA VAL A 207 -9.62 -10.60 -1.86
C VAL A 207 -9.07 -9.66 -0.80
N ARG A 208 -8.22 -8.73 -1.24
CA ARG A 208 -7.58 -7.73 -0.39
C ARG A 208 -7.76 -6.34 -0.95
N THR A 209 -7.89 -5.38 -0.04
CA THR A 209 -7.67 -3.96 -0.33
C THR A 209 -6.41 -3.49 0.38
N TYR A 210 -5.77 -2.47 -0.19
CA TYR A 210 -4.49 -1.97 0.32
C TYR A 210 -4.60 -0.53 0.78
N SER A 211 -3.83 -0.20 1.81
CA SER A 211 -3.64 1.18 2.26
C SER A 211 -2.18 1.42 2.65
N ILE A 212 -1.70 2.65 2.44
CA ILE A 212 -0.43 3.12 2.98
C ILE A 212 -0.74 4.22 3.98
N GLN A 213 -0.19 4.10 5.18
CA GLN A 213 -0.14 5.20 6.12
C GLN A 213 1.31 5.71 6.21
N SER A 214 1.49 7.02 6.09
CA SER A 214 2.74 7.67 6.46
C SER A 214 2.62 8.30 7.84
N VAL A 215 3.57 8.00 8.73
CA VAL A 215 3.67 8.58 10.07
C VAL A 215 5.11 9.04 10.27
N GLY A 216 5.30 10.35 10.40
CA GLY A 216 6.65 10.91 10.35
C GLY A 216 7.28 10.69 8.98
N ASP A 217 8.46 10.08 8.94
CA ASP A 217 9.16 9.69 7.70
C ASP A 217 8.96 8.20 7.34
N ARG A 218 8.19 7.46 8.13
CA ARG A 218 7.90 6.04 7.89
C ARG A 218 6.64 5.90 7.04
N ILE A 219 6.69 5.02 6.06
CA ILE A 219 5.51 4.54 5.33
C ILE A 219 5.27 3.06 5.64
N THR A 220 4.00 2.70 5.82
CA THR A 220 3.57 1.35 6.19
C THR A 220 2.44 0.91 5.27
N LEU A 221 2.60 -0.23 4.61
CA LEU A 221 1.60 -0.85 3.73
C LEU A 221 0.78 -1.87 4.54
N PHE A 222 -0.53 -1.68 4.53
CA PHE A 222 -1.49 -2.61 5.10
C PHE A 222 -2.31 -3.31 4.02
N ALA A 223 -2.59 -4.59 4.23
CA ALA A 223 -3.60 -5.34 3.50
C ALA A 223 -4.79 -5.62 4.41
N ILE A 224 -6.00 -5.47 3.86
CA ILE A 224 -7.26 -5.69 4.55
C ILE A 224 -8.03 -6.80 3.84
N SER A 225 -8.49 -7.82 4.57
CA SER A 225 -9.25 -8.96 4.04
C SER A 225 -10.39 -9.39 4.96
N LEU A 226 -11.33 -10.17 4.40
CA LEU A 226 -12.37 -10.87 5.15
C LEU A 226 -11.77 -12.15 5.74
N VAL A 227 -12.00 -12.42 7.04
CA VAL A 227 -11.47 -13.63 7.71
C VAL A 227 -12.56 -14.53 8.27
N GLU A 228 -13.62 -13.93 8.81
CA GLU A 228 -14.80 -14.60 9.33
C GLU A 228 -16.03 -13.75 9.02
N LYS A 229 -17.23 -14.29 9.28
CA LYS A 229 -18.49 -13.58 9.09
C LYS A 229 -18.46 -12.23 9.83
N LYS A 230 -18.55 -11.13 9.07
CA LYS A 230 -18.52 -9.74 9.55
C LYS A 230 -17.23 -9.33 10.28
N LYS A 231 -16.15 -10.10 10.14
CA LYS A 231 -14.84 -9.79 10.72
C LYS A 231 -13.80 -9.59 9.64
N TYR A 232 -13.05 -8.50 9.78
CA TYR A 232 -11.99 -8.10 8.89
C TYR A 232 -10.64 -8.14 9.60
N LEU A 233 -9.59 -8.45 8.86
CA LEU A 233 -8.22 -8.44 9.34
C LEU A 233 -7.43 -7.39 8.57
N ALA A 234 -6.68 -6.56 9.29
CA ALA A 234 -5.68 -5.65 8.73
C ALA A 234 -4.29 -6.12 9.13
N VAL A 235 -3.38 -6.30 8.17
CA VAL A 235 -2.00 -6.73 8.45
C VAL A 235 -1.00 -5.84 7.73
N GLU A 236 0.06 -5.45 8.45
CA GLU A 236 1.24 -4.81 7.86
C GLU A 236 1.98 -5.82 6.96
N LEU A 237 2.09 -5.49 5.68
CA LEU A 237 2.88 -6.27 4.72
C LEU A 237 4.33 -5.80 4.64
N ALA A 238 4.56 -4.49 4.69
CA ALA A 238 5.88 -3.90 4.58
C ALA A 238 5.91 -2.50 5.22
N SER A 239 7.07 -2.12 5.74
CA SER A 239 7.33 -0.73 6.15
C SER A 239 8.74 -0.29 5.80
N CYS A 240 8.92 1.00 5.52
CA CYS A 240 10.23 1.60 5.26
C CYS A 240 10.26 3.07 5.65
N VAL A 241 11.47 3.63 5.72
CA VAL A 241 11.73 5.02 6.08
C VAL A 241 12.18 5.78 4.84
N ILE A 242 11.57 6.95 4.60
CA ILE A 242 11.95 7.87 3.54
C ILE A 242 13.18 8.67 4.00
N PRO A 243 14.33 8.58 3.30
CA PRO A 243 15.55 9.26 3.73
C PRO A 243 15.52 10.77 3.47
N PHE A 244 16.04 11.54 4.42
CA PHE A 244 16.22 13.00 4.32
C PHE A 244 17.69 13.42 4.20
N SER A 245 18.63 12.48 4.19
CA SER A 245 20.05 12.76 4.00
C SER A 245 20.63 11.83 2.95
N PHE A 246 21.65 12.31 2.22
CA PHE A 246 22.34 11.46 1.25
C PHE A 246 23.01 10.25 1.93
N GLU A 247 23.52 10.41 3.15
CA GLU A 247 24.11 9.31 3.94
C GLU A 247 23.11 8.16 4.19
N ALA A 248 21.80 8.45 4.19
CA ALA A 248 20.74 7.47 4.35
C ALA A 248 20.27 6.85 3.01
N ILE A 249 21.00 7.03 1.90
CA ILE A 249 20.58 6.50 0.59
C ILE A 249 20.33 4.99 0.59
N THR A 250 21.02 4.23 1.43
CA THR A 250 20.81 2.78 1.59
C THR A 250 19.39 2.41 2.03
N CYS A 251 18.63 3.35 2.63
CA CYS A 251 17.21 3.16 2.95
C CYS A 251 16.37 2.85 1.70
N TYR A 252 16.81 3.28 0.51
CA TYR A 252 16.13 2.96 -0.74
C TYR A 252 16.07 1.46 -1.05
N ALA A 253 16.98 0.63 -0.52
CA ALA A 253 16.83 -0.83 -0.64
C ALA A 253 15.48 -1.31 -0.08
N ARG A 254 15.09 -0.79 1.09
CA ARG A 254 13.81 -1.12 1.72
C ARG A 254 12.62 -0.47 1.01
N ILE A 255 12.79 0.74 0.48
CA ILE A 255 11.76 1.41 -0.35
C ILE A 255 11.49 0.57 -1.61
N PHE A 256 12.53 0.13 -2.31
CA PHE A 256 12.37 -0.71 -3.49
C PHE A 256 11.74 -2.06 -3.15
N ASN A 257 12.14 -2.71 -2.05
CA ASN A 257 11.45 -3.92 -1.61
C ASN A 257 9.96 -3.66 -1.30
N PHE A 258 9.64 -2.55 -0.62
CA PHE A 258 8.27 -2.14 -0.31
C PHE A 258 7.40 -2.02 -1.58
N PHE A 259 7.90 -1.37 -2.63
CA PHE A 259 7.19 -1.28 -3.91
C PHE A 259 7.14 -2.60 -4.69
N ALA A 260 8.14 -3.47 -4.54
CA ALA A 260 8.09 -4.82 -5.09
C ALA A 260 6.99 -5.67 -4.40
N VAL A 261 6.77 -5.49 -3.09
CA VAL A 261 5.63 -6.10 -2.38
C VAL A 261 4.31 -5.59 -2.96
N ILE A 262 4.15 -4.28 -3.16
CA ILE A 262 2.94 -3.70 -3.78
C ILE A 262 2.69 -4.32 -5.16
N ARG A 263 3.73 -4.42 -6.00
CA ARG A 263 3.61 -5.00 -7.34
C ARG A 263 3.13 -6.44 -7.29
N ASN A 264 3.74 -7.28 -6.46
CA ASN A 264 3.34 -8.67 -6.30
C ASN A 264 1.89 -8.80 -5.83
N GLU A 265 1.51 -8.02 -4.83
CA GLU A 265 0.15 -8.01 -4.29
C GLU A 265 -0.88 -7.58 -5.36
N PHE A 266 -0.59 -6.56 -6.17
CA PHE A 266 -1.48 -6.15 -7.26
C PHE A 266 -1.66 -7.25 -8.32
N VAL A 267 -0.59 -7.96 -8.68
CA VAL A 267 -0.64 -9.09 -9.63
C VAL A 267 -1.46 -10.24 -9.05
N GLU A 268 -1.27 -10.59 -7.77
CA GLU A 268 -2.04 -11.65 -7.13
C GLU A 268 -3.53 -11.29 -6.99
N GLN A 269 -3.86 -10.05 -6.63
CA GLN A 269 -5.26 -9.62 -6.58
C GLN A 269 -5.93 -9.60 -7.95
N GLU A 270 -5.20 -9.30 -9.02
CA GLU A 270 -5.74 -9.43 -10.36
C GLU A 270 -6.12 -10.89 -10.69
N LYS A 271 -5.27 -11.85 -10.30
CA LYS A 271 -5.55 -13.29 -10.48
C LYS A 271 -6.79 -13.73 -9.68
N VAL A 272 -6.87 -13.35 -8.41
CA VAL A 272 -8.00 -13.68 -7.53
C VAL A 272 -9.30 -13.07 -8.09
N GLN A 273 -9.30 -11.79 -8.44
CA GLN A 273 -10.48 -11.13 -8.99
C GLN A 273 -10.89 -11.68 -10.35
N ARG A 274 -9.95 -12.11 -11.20
CA ARG A 274 -10.27 -12.78 -12.46
C ARG A 274 -10.95 -14.12 -12.22
N LYS A 275 -10.45 -14.91 -11.25
CA LYS A 275 -11.07 -16.17 -10.84
C LYS A 275 -12.52 -15.95 -10.37
N ILE A 276 -12.72 -14.98 -9.47
CA ILE A 276 -14.04 -14.64 -8.94
C ILE A 276 -15.00 -14.20 -10.04
N ARG A 277 -14.58 -13.30 -10.94
CA ARG A 277 -15.42 -12.83 -12.07
C ARG A 277 -15.78 -13.94 -13.07
N SER A 278 -14.96 -14.99 -13.16
CA SER A 278 -15.22 -16.14 -14.02
C SER A 278 -16.06 -17.24 -13.35
N PHE A 279 -16.40 -17.08 -12.07
CA PHE A 279 -17.18 -18.06 -11.34
C PHE A 279 -18.63 -18.08 -11.85
N ILE A 280 -19.16 -19.27 -12.11
CA ILE A 280 -20.54 -19.50 -12.52
C ILE A 280 -21.17 -20.40 -11.44
N PRO A 281 -22.14 -19.91 -10.66
CA PRO A 281 -22.78 -20.69 -9.62
C PRO A 281 -23.52 -21.90 -10.21
N SER A 282 -23.36 -23.08 -9.60
CA SER A 282 -24.21 -24.25 -9.89
C SER A 282 -25.48 -24.21 -9.03
N ALA A 283 -26.60 -24.72 -9.55
CA ALA A 283 -27.85 -24.83 -8.78
C ALA A 283 -27.73 -25.77 -7.55
N ASP A 284 -26.71 -26.64 -7.55
CA ASP A 284 -26.41 -27.58 -6.46
C ASP A 284 -25.33 -27.05 -5.49
N ASP A 285 -24.75 -25.87 -5.76
CA ASP A 285 -23.75 -25.27 -4.87
C ASP A 285 -24.46 -24.71 -3.64
N ASN A 286 -24.42 -25.48 -2.55
CA ASN A 286 -24.91 -25.06 -1.24
C ASN A 286 -23.87 -24.14 -0.56
N THR A 287 -23.49 -23.06 -1.24
CA THR A 287 -22.51 -22.09 -0.77
C THR A 287 -23.16 -21.12 0.21
N GLU A 288 -22.43 -20.79 1.28
CA GLU A 288 -22.87 -19.75 2.19
C GLU A 288 -23.01 -18.41 1.45
N ASP A 289 -24.05 -17.65 1.79
CA ASP A 289 -24.30 -16.34 1.19
C ASP A 289 -23.25 -15.32 1.68
N LEU A 290 -22.34 -14.92 0.78
CA LEU A 290 -21.31 -13.90 1.04
C LEU A 290 -21.92 -12.59 1.55
N ARG A 291 -23.17 -12.27 1.18
CA ARG A 291 -23.84 -11.08 1.68
C ARG A 291 -23.98 -11.08 3.20
N GLU A 292 -24.17 -12.25 3.82
CA GLU A 292 -24.24 -12.37 5.27
C GLU A 292 -22.87 -12.25 5.96
N TRP A 293 -21.79 -12.41 5.21
CA TRP A 293 -20.42 -12.25 5.67
C TRP A 293 -19.93 -10.81 5.63
N LEU A 294 -20.53 -9.96 4.81
CA LEU A 294 -20.15 -8.56 4.69
C LEU A 294 -20.88 -7.69 5.72
N HIS A 295 -20.15 -6.77 6.33
CA HIS A 295 -20.70 -5.77 7.24
C HIS A 295 -19.93 -4.46 7.08
N LEU A 296 -20.66 -3.36 6.96
CA LEU A 296 -20.05 -2.04 6.95
C LEU A 296 -19.60 -1.67 8.37
N PRO A 297 -18.43 -1.03 8.53
CA PRO A 297 -17.99 -0.52 9.82
C PRO A 297 -18.92 0.60 10.29
N ASP A 298 -19.03 0.78 11.60
CA ASP A 298 -19.62 1.98 12.17
C ASP A 298 -18.79 3.22 11.79
N ASP A 299 -19.45 4.38 11.65
CA ASP A 299 -18.79 5.62 11.21
C ASP A 299 -17.72 6.12 12.21
N ASP A 300 -17.73 5.58 13.45
CA ASP A 300 -16.68 5.75 14.46
C ASP A 300 -16.13 4.40 14.91
N LEU A 301 -14.97 4.01 14.38
CA LEU A 301 -14.20 2.87 14.88
C LEU A 301 -13.73 3.15 16.31
N THR A 302 -14.34 2.48 17.28
CA THR A 302 -13.95 2.55 18.69
C THR A 302 -12.87 1.50 18.96
N PRO A 303 -11.67 1.88 19.45
CA PRO A 303 -10.64 0.91 19.81
C PRO A 303 -11.15 0.10 21.00
N VAL A 304 -11.04 -1.22 20.92
CA VAL A 304 -11.59 -2.12 21.94
C VAL A 304 -10.68 -2.19 23.17
N MET A 305 -9.40 -1.82 23.06
CA MET A 305 -8.44 -1.81 24.16
C MET A 305 -7.52 -0.58 24.00
N ASP A 306 -7.56 0.35 24.96
CA ASP A 306 -6.62 1.47 25.02
C ASP A 306 -5.20 1.01 25.40
N ASP A 307 -5.04 -0.19 25.96
CA ASP A 307 -3.80 -0.67 26.58
C ASP A 307 -2.81 -1.37 25.61
N ASP A 308 -3.22 -1.75 24.39
CA ASP A 308 -2.34 -2.38 23.39
C ASP A 308 -1.85 -1.40 22.30
N MET A 309 -2.23 -0.12 22.41
CA MET A 309 -1.91 0.93 21.43
C MET A 309 -0.51 1.55 21.63
N ASP A 310 0.24 1.07 22.63
CA ASP A 310 1.48 1.70 23.10
C ASP A 310 2.78 1.23 22.42
N GLU A 311 2.72 0.34 21.44
CA GLU A 311 3.93 -0.08 20.69
C GLU A 311 3.92 0.37 19.22
N LEU A 312 3.67 1.67 19.00
CA LEU A 312 4.27 2.38 17.87
C LEU A 312 5.74 2.64 18.21
N PHE A 313 6.62 1.65 17.99
CA PHE A 313 8.05 1.87 18.08
C PHE A 313 8.47 2.98 17.11
N LEU A 314 8.99 4.07 17.68
CA LEU A 314 9.71 5.17 17.01
C LEU A 314 10.81 4.60 16.10
#